data_AF-A0A0M9F902-F1
#
_entry.id   AF-A0A0M9F902-F1
#
_cell.length_a   1.000
_cell.length_b   1.000
_cell.length_c   1.000
_cell.angle_alpha   90.00
_cell.angle_beta   90.00
_cell.angle_gamma   90.00
#
_symmetry.space_group_name_H-M   'P 1'
#
loop_
_entity.id
_entity.type
_entity.pdbx_description
1 polymer ?
#
loop_
_entity_poly.entity_id
_entity_poly.type
_entity_poly.pdbx_seq_one_letter_code
_entity_poly.pdbx_strand_id
1 'polypeptide(L)' 'MSMGFISVPLVVFMIVVAPLWLILHYRSKRQAGEGLSGEDQKKLETLVARAEDMQERIVTLERILDAEVPRWRQK' A
#
# COMPACT_ATOMS: atom_id res chain seq x y z
N MET A 1 35.54 -34.96 -24.46
CA MET A 1 35.48 -33.50 -24.26
C MET A 1 34.93 -33.23 -22.88
N SER A 2 35.72 -32.60 -22.03
CA SER A 2 35.49 -32.48 -20.60
C SER A 2 34.34 -31.52 -20.28
N MET A 3 33.37 -32.01 -19.50
CA MET A 3 32.24 -31.27 -18.93
C MET A 3 32.66 -29.96 -18.20
N GLY A 4 33.94 -29.85 -17.82
CA GLY A 4 34.55 -28.68 -17.20
C GLY A 4 34.36 -27.36 -17.97
N PHE A 5 34.43 -27.38 -19.31
CA PHE A 5 34.33 -26.15 -20.11
C PHE A 5 32.96 -25.47 -20.04
N ILE A 6 31.88 -26.24 -19.86
CA ILE A 6 30.52 -25.70 -19.71
C ILE A 6 30.24 -25.32 -18.25
N SER A 7 30.82 -26.06 -17.30
CA SER A 7 30.60 -25.82 -15.87
C SER A 7 31.14 -24.48 -15.38
N VAL A 8 32.30 -24.02 -15.90
CA VAL A 8 32.95 -22.78 -15.42
C VAL A 8 32.11 -21.53 -15.71
N PRO A 9 31.63 -21.27 -16.95
CA PRO A 9 30.74 -20.16 -17.22
C PRO A 9 29.42 -20.23 -16.43
N LEU A 10 28.89 -21.44 -16.22
CA LEU A 10 27.63 -21.67 -15.51
C LEU A 10 27.75 -21.33 -14.01
N VAL A 11 28.87 -21.67 -13.39
CA VAL A 11 29.14 -21.29 -11.99
C VAL A 11 29.28 -19.77 -11.83
N VAL A 12 30.00 -19.10 -12.75
CA VAL A 12 30.12 -17.63 -12.73
C VAL A 12 28.75 -16.97 -12.91
N PHE A 13 27.93 -17.49 -13.82
CA PHE A 13 26.55 -17.03 -14.00
C PHE A 13 25.73 -17.19 -12.72
N MET A 14 25.82 -18.34 -12.05
CA MET A 14 25.12 -18.58 -10.78
C MET A 14 25.56 -17.63 -9.67
N ILE A 15 26.85 -17.28 -9.60
CA ILE A 15 27.38 -16.31 -8.62
C ILE A 15 26.81 -14.91 -8.83
N VAL A 16 26.40 -14.54 -10.05
CA VAL A 16 25.80 -13.23 -10.32
C VAL A 16 24.28 -13.28 -10.20
N VAL A 17 23.65 -14.30 -10.80
CA VAL A 17 22.20 -14.38 -10.91
C VAL A 17 21.55 -14.82 -9.60
N ALA A 18 22.14 -15.76 -8.86
CA ALA A 18 21.55 -16.23 -7.61
C ALA A 18 21.51 -15.11 -6.54
N PRO A 19 22.56 -14.29 -6.33
CA PRO A 19 22.48 -13.14 -5.42
C PRO A 19 21.51 -12.07 -5.90
N LEU A 20 21.47 -11.75 -7.20
CA LEU A 20 20.49 -10.81 -7.76
C LEU A 20 19.06 -11.29 -7.51
N TRP A 21 18.78 -12.58 -7.73
CA TRP A 21 17.47 -13.17 -7.46
C TRP A 21 17.13 -13.13 -5.97
N LEU A 22 18.08 -13.45 -5.09
CA LEU A 22 17.88 -13.41 -3.64
C LEU A 22 17.57 -11.99 -3.15
N ILE A 23 18.28 -10.98 -3.66
CA ILE A 23 17.99 -9.57 -3.40
C ILE A 23 16.59 -9.23 -3.86
N LEU A 24 16.21 -9.55 -5.11
CA LEU A 24 14.88 -9.24 -5.64
C LEU A 24 13.76 -9.95 -4.87
N HIS A 25 13.95 -11.23 -4.55
CA HIS A 25 13.00 -12.04 -3.81
C HIS A 25 12.76 -11.47 -2.40
N TYR A 26 13.84 -11.13 -1.69
CA TYR A 26 13.73 -10.59 -0.34
C TYR A 26 13.23 -9.15 -0.34
N ARG A 27 13.59 -8.33 -1.33
CA ARG A 27 13.11 -6.95 -1.48
C ARG A 27 11.62 -6.90 -1.81
N SER A 28 11.14 -7.80 -2.67
CA SER A 28 9.70 -7.95 -2.97
C SER A 28 8.91 -8.41 -1.75
N LYS A 29 9.43 -9.41 -1.01
CA LYS A 29 8.79 -9.89 0.22
C LYS A 29 8.79 -8.83 1.32
N ARG A 30 9.85 -8.02 1.40
CA ARG A 30 9.95 -6.88 2.31
C ARG A 30 8.94 -5.80 1.92
N GLN A 31 8.77 -5.47 0.65
CA GLN A 31 7.77 -4.50 0.20
C GLN A 31 6.32 -4.97 0.39
N ALA A 32 6.07 -6.29 0.39
CA ALA A 32 4.76 -6.87 0.67
C ALA A 32 4.49 -7.10 2.18
N GLY A 33 5.53 -7.15 3.01
CA GLY A 33 5.45 -7.44 4.46
C GLY A 33 5.81 -6.27 5.37
N GLU A 34 6.44 -5.21 4.84
CA GLU A 34 6.50 -3.91 5.50
C GLU A 34 5.07 -3.37 5.47
N GLY A 35 4.47 -3.25 6.65
CA GLY A 35 3.23 -2.52 6.82
C GLY A 35 3.39 -1.07 6.36
N LEU A 36 2.38 -0.25 6.65
CA LEU A 36 2.42 1.18 6.34
C LEU A 36 3.73 1.78 6.84
N SER A 37 4.46 2.48 5.97
CA SER A 37 5.61 3.26 6.41
C SER A 37 5.16 4.30 7.44
N GLY A 38 6.07 4.83 8.27
CA GLY A 38 5.69 5.86 9.25
C GLY A 38 5.04 7.09 8.62
N GLU A 39 5.38 7.39 7.35
CA GLU A 39 4.72 8.43 6.55
C GLU A 39 3.30 8.03 6.13
N ASP A 40 3.12 6.79 5.67
CA ASP A 40 1.81 6.26 5.29
C ASP A 40 0.85 6.21 6.48
N GLN A 41 1.34 5.86 7.66
CA GLN A 41 0.56 5.87 8.91
C GLN A 41 0.08 7.29 9.24
N LYS A 42 0.96 8.29 9.19
CA LYS A 42 0.61 9.69 9.43
C LYS A 42 -0.40 10.22 8.40
N LYS A 43 -0.27 9.80 7.14
CA LYS A 43 -1.22 10.13 6.09
C LYS A 43 -2.59 9.52 6.35
N LEU A 44 -2.64 8.28 6.80
CA LEU A 44 -3.88 7.61 7.21
C LEU A 44 -4.54 8.29 8.40
N GLU A 45 -3.79 8.63 9.45
CA GLU A 45 -4.29 9.38 10.60
C GLU A 45 -4.91 10.71 10.17
N THR A 46 -4.26 11.42 9.23
CA THR A 46 -4.80 12.66 8.66
C THR A 46 -6.11 12.44 7.90
N LEU A 47 -6.21 11.35 7.14
CA LEU A 47 -7.43 11.00 6.39
C LEU A 47 -8.56 10.61 7.34
N VAL A 48 -8.28 9.89 8.41
CA VAL A 48 -9.26 9.53 9.45
C VAL A 48 -9.80 10.78 10.13
N ALA A 49 -8.92 11.67 10.61
CA ALA A 49 -9.34 12.91 11.25
C ALA A 49 -10.22 13.77 10.32
N ARG A 50 -9.91 13.80 9.02
CA ARG A 50 -10.73 14.50 8.03
C ARG A 50 -12.09 13.83 7.80
N ALA A 51 -12.15 12.50 7.82
CA ALA A 51 -13.40 11.77 7.69
C ALA A 51 -14.33 12.03 8.88
N GLU A 52 -13.78 12.11 10.09
CA GLU A 52 -14.53 12.47 11.31
C GLU A 52 -15.12 13.88 11.22
N ASP A 53 -14.31 14.88 10.83
CA ASP A 53 -14.80 16.26 10.61
C ASP A 53 -15.91 16.31 9.55
N MET A 54 -15.73 15.59 8.45
CA MET A 54 -16.75 15.51 7.40
C MET A 54 -18.05 14.88 7.90
N GLN A 55 -17.98 13.86 8.76
CA GLN A 55 -19.15 13.21 9.33
C GLN A 55 -19.95 14.17 10.23
N GLU A 56 -19.27 14.94 11.09
CA GLU A 56 -19.93 15.95 11.95
C GLU A 56 -20.62 17.03 11.10
N ARG A 57 -19.96 17.46 10.03
CA ARG A 57 -20.52 18.43 9.10
C ARG A 57 -21.74 17.88 8.35
N ILE A 58 -21.71 16.61 7.94
CA ILE A 58 -22.87 15.96 7.31
C ILE A 58 -24.05 15.94 8.27
N VAL A 59 -23.85 15.53 9.53
CA VAL A 59 -24.92 15.53 10.54
C VAL A 59 -25.49 16.94 10.74
N THR A 60 -24.64 17.96 10.75
CA THR A 60 -25.07 19.36 10.83
C THR A 60 -25.89 19.77 9.61
N LEU A 61 -25.44 19.42 8.41
CA LEU A 61 -26.17 19.69 7.17
C LEU A 61 -27.52 18.94 7.13
N GLU A 62 -27.58 17.70 7.59
CA GLU A 62 -28.82 16.93 7.69
C GLU A 62 -29.80 17.59 8.66
N ARG A 63 -29.34 18.11 9.80
CA ARG A 63 -30.18 18.85 10.74
C ARG A 63 -30.74 20.14 10.14
N ILE A 64 -29.92 20.89 9.41
CA ILE A 64 -30.36 22.10 8.70
C ILE A 64 -31.39 21.73 7.63
N LEU A 65 -31.11 20.69 6.85
CA LEU A 65 -31.98 20.24 5.77
C LEU A 65 -33.31 19.69 6.29
N ASP A 66 -33.32 19.04 7.46
CA ASP A 66 -34.53 18.62 8.17
C ASP A 66 -35.38 19.81 8.62
N ALA A 67 -34.74 20.91 9.05
CA ALA A 67 -35.45 22.13 9.47
C ALA A 67 -35.98 22.93 8.27
N GLU A 68 -35.21 23.05 7.19
CA GLU A 68 -35.55 23.91 6.05
C GLU A 68 -36.39 23.20 4.99
N VAL A 69 -36.24 21.89 4.81
CA VAL A 69 -36.91 21.13 3.73
C VAL A 69 -37.54 19.83 4.28
N PRO A 70 -38.66 19.87 5.03
CA PRO A 70 -39.19 18.73 5.81
C PRO A 70 -39.53 17.43 5.05
N ARG A 71 -39.45 17.42 3.71
CA ARG A 71 -39.74 16.26 2.83
C ARG A 71 -38.57 15.84 1.93
N TRP A 72 -37.35 16.35 2.17
CA TRP A 72 -36.19 16.04 1.33
C TRP A 72 -35.84 14.54 1.28
N ARG A 73 -36.17 13.78 2.34
CA ARG A 73 -35.98 12.33 2.44
C ARG A 73 -37.04 11.49 1.72
N GLN A 74 -38.14 12.07 1.23
CA GLN A 74 -39.27 11.33 0.62
C GLN A 74 -39.17 11.22 -0.91
N LYS A 75 -38.00 10.91 -1.46
CA LYS A 75 -37.81 10.73 -2.90
C LYS A 75 -37.55 9.28 -3.28
#